data_AF-A0A2A4VZ57-F1
#
_entry.id   AF-A0A2A4VZ57-F1
#
_cell.length_a   1.000
_cell.length_b   1.000
_cell.length_c   1.000
_cell.angle_alpha   90.00
_cell.angle_beta   90.00
_cell.angle_gamma   90.00
#
_symmetry.space_group_name_H-M   'P 1'
#
loop_
_entity.id
_entity.type
_entity.pdbx_description
1 polymer ?
#
loop_
_entity_poly.entity_id
_entity_poly.type
_entity_poly.pdbx_seq_one_letter_code
_entity_poly.pdbx_strand_id
1 'polypeptide(L)'
;MNKFFKSVIAISISSAISFSTVYAATYKVIDKGLSNTHKFTSAKAQNSNSVMAITGSQRFNFPIQFDLLTDNDFIAIQRLALAGFQQDAVLDNIEDIDALKAGNPTANDFAWVVKYLQNTTKNSRLHQKLGENNLLLNDGNNINEIIIFDQALDNGELSRSTDEFVYGLTDENWVFGRASAPYFPADFTDSNDETKKYWFRDFSTRAFISLDNGTTVKEIIPPESRFGGNSAILDINDNRVGVGYVSTSIIQSVLDNIADETGGCADPNVLKDIPLEECIIQAQQGQQDGIYSLEATKFTFDDQGNVITSESLGNLITPHVDDTRVLQSYAQAINNNGVVVGFAHGWTAGEVADPSTNQNKSLYAVIFKEGKAISLTKDQGQEFNSRAFDINDAGIAVGYATKFINSEQRTKFYYVDTNNSDLTMVYPEDFFKGSASIARAINEQGFIVGEGEIEIHNDNIQNGQTVNPRRRHGFLYDINTETFTDLNDFLACNGNYTIVQAYGINEANEISATAVVKVNRRDSFGGLVKDADGNQLTEDVVRSVILQPIGGKIEDCTKVEEKIKRKGASFGWLSLFLLPLVTIRRYKK
;
A
#
# COMPACT_ATOMS: atom_id res chain seq x y z
N MET A 1 -52.16 -2.68 77.79
CA MET A 1 -52.10 -1.55 76.84
C MET A 1 -51.65 -2.08 75.49
N ASN A 2 -52.49 -1.88 74.46
CA ASN A 2 -52.28 -1.78 73.00
C ASN A 2 -50.87 -2.06 72.41
N LYS A 3 -50.63 -2.57 71.19
CA LYS A 3 -51.42 -3.06 70.04
C LYS A 3 -50.38 -3.57 69.00
N PHE A 4 -50.82 -4.47 68.13
CA PHE A 4 -50.27 -4.79 66.80
C PHE A 4 -49.84 -3.55 65.98
N PHE A 5 -48.79 -3.63 65.15
CA PHE A 5 -48.86 -3.58 63.67
C PHE A 5 -47.50 -3.75 62.96
N LYS A 6 -47.59 -4.31 61.76
CA LYS A 6 -46.58 -4.69 60.75
C LYS A 6 -45.77 -3.52 60.18
N SER A 7 -44.56 -3.81 59.66
CA SER A 7 -44.16 -3.50 58.27
C SER A 7 -42.87 -4.20 57.85
N VAL A 8 -43.02 -5.00 56.78
CA VAL A 8 -42.02 -5.57 55.88
C VAL A 8 -41.59 -4.49 54.88
N ILE A 9 -40.30 -4.40 54.50
CA ILE A 9 -39.69 -3.86 53.25
C ILE A 9 -38.17 -3.86 53.49
N ALA A 10 -37.25 -4.25 52.60
CA ALA A 10 -37.22 -5.18 51.48
C ALA A 10 -35.72 -5.46 51.31
N ILE A 11 -35.35 -6.73 51.15
CA ILE A 11 -33.98 -7.12 50.81
C ILE A 11 -33.78 -6.74 49.34
N SER A 12 -33.06 -5.64 49.08
CA SER A 12 -32.53 -5.36 47.75
C SER A 12 -31.26 -6.20 47.59
N ILE A 13 -31.44 -7.37 46.97
CA ILE A 13 -30.40 -8.16 46.34
C ILE A 13 -29.77 -7.26 45.26
N SER A 14 -28.58 -6.72 45.53
CA SER A 14 -27.69 -6.22 44.48
C SER A 14 -27.11 -7.43 43.75
N SER A 15 -27.92 -8.04 42.89
CA SER A 15 -27.41 -8.88 41.81
C SER A 15 -26.67 -7.94 40.87
N ALA A 16 -25.35 -7.96 40.94
CA ALA A 16 -24.51 -7.47 39.87
C ALA A 16 -24.90 -8.24 38.59
N ILE A 17 -25.74 -7.62 37.76
CA ILE A 17 -25.93 -8.04 36.38
C ILE A 17 -24.63 -7.64 35.69
N SER A 18 -23.71 -8.59 35.63
CA SER A 18 -22.68 -8.61 34.61
C SER A 18 -23.43 -8.63 33.27
N PHE A 19 -23.65 -7.47 32.67
CA PHE A 19 -24.02 -7.41 31.27
C PHE A 19 -22.83 -7.97 30.50
N SER A 20 -22.87 -9.27 30.20
CA SER A 20 -22.14 -9.79 29.06
C SER A 20 -22.72 -9.08 27.85
N THR A 21 -22.09 -7.99 27.42
CA THR A 21 -22.35 -7.39 26.12
C THR A 21 -22.01 -8.48 25.10
N VAL A 22 -23.04 -9.15 24.59
CA VAL A 22 -22.88 -10.05 23.45
C VAL A 22 -22.62 -9.15 22.26
N TYR A 23 -21.37 -9.01 21.87
CA TYR A 23 -21.01 -8.29 20.65
C TYR A 23 -21.42 -9.12 19.43
N ALA A 24 -22.13 -8.52 18.49
CA ALA A 24 -22.50 -9.11 17.20
C ALA A 24 -21.40 -8.83 16.15
N ALA A 25 -20.14 -9.14 16.50
CA ALA A 25 -18.96 -9.06 15.65
C ALA A 25 -17.77 -9.67 16.41
N THR A 26 -16.79 -10.25 15.72
CA THR A 26 -15.55 -10.75 16.33
C THR A 26 -14.39 -9.78 16.13
N TYR A 27 -14.52 -8.81 15.23
CA TYR A 27 -13.58 -7.71 15.06
C TYR A 27 -14.30 -6.35 15.06
N LYS A 28 -13.63 -5.32 15.58
CA LYS A 28 -14.03 -3.92 15.38
C LYS A 28 -13.03 -3.20 14.48
N VAL A 29 -13.54 -2.33 13.61
CA VAL A 29 -12.72 -1.50 12.72
C VAL A 29 -12.33 -0.21 13.42
N ILE A 30 -11.03 0.11 13.44
CA ILE A 30 -10.48 1.38 13.91
C ILE A 30 -9.88 2.10 12.70
N ASP A 31 -10.44 3.26 12.33
CA ASP A 31 -9.90 4.07 11.25
C ASP A 31 -8.61 4.76 11.69
N LYS A 32 -7.49 4.35 11.08
CA LYS A 32 -6.16 4.92 11.32
C LYS A 32 -5.72 5.82 10.16
N GLY A 33 -6.47 5.81 9.06
CA GLY A 33 -6.14 6.44 7.79
C GLY A 33 -6.89 7.74 7.51
N LEU A 34 -7.63 8.29 8.49
CA LEU A 34 -8.36 9.55 8.35
C LEU A 34 -7.42 10.74 8.23
N SER A 35 -6.95 11.00 6.99
CA SER A 35 -6.06 12.11 6.65
C SER A 35 -6.84 13.31 6.09
N ASN A 36 -6.35 14.52 6.41
CA ASN A 36 -6.78 15.76 5.76
C ASN A 36 -5.82 16.21 4.64
N THR A 37 -4.67 15.54 4.49
CA THR A 37 -3.67 15.87 3.46
C THR A 37 -3.75 14.97 2.23
N HIS A 38 -4.30 13.76 2.38
CA HIS A 38 -4.38 12.76 1.33
C HIS A 38 -5.79 12.19 1.20
N LYS A 39 -6.24 12.00 -0.04
CA LYS A 39 -7.56 11.41 -0.30
C LYS A 39 -7.59 9.93 0.02
N PHE A 40 -6.54 9.18 -0.30
CA PHE A 40 -6.46 7.74 -0.07
C PHE A 40 -5.36 7.40 0.93
N THR A 41 -5.64 6.41 1.77
CA THR A 41 -4.66 5.85 2.69
C THR A 41 -4.76 4.33 2.65
N SER A 42 -3.62 3.66 2.56
CA SER A 42 -3.52 2.20 2.49
C SER A 42 -2.60 1.69 3.59
N ALA A 43 -2.97 0.56 4.20
CA ALA A 43 -2.21 -0.05 5.26
C ALA A 43 -0.87 -0.60 4.77
N LYS A 44 0.15 -0.49 5.62
CA LYS A 44 1.45 -1.16 5.46
C LYS A 44 1.76 -1.95 6.72
N ALA A 45 2.46 -1.35 7.67
CA ALA A 45 2.89 -2.04 8.87
C ALA A 45 2.23 -1.46 10.12
N GLN A 46 2.12 -2.28 11.16
CA GLN A 46 1.76 -1.87 12.50
C GLN A 46 2.70 -2.55 13.49
N ASN A 47 2.96 -1.88 14.61
CA ASN A 47 3.74 -2.47 15.69
C ASN A 47 2.85 -2.84 16.88
N SER A 48 3.44 -3.46 17.91
CA SER A 48 2.71 -3.87 19.13
C SER A 48 2.13 -2.71 19.95
N ASN A 49 2.59 -1.47 19.70
CA ASN A 49 2.11 -0.25 20.34
C ASN A 49 0.93 0.42 19.58
N SER A 50 0.33 -0.27 18.61
CA SER A 50 -0.75 0.26 17.76
C SER A 50 -0.37 1.52 16.95
N VAL A 51 0.92 1.75 16.74
CA VAL A 51 1.44 2.71 15.76
C VAL A 51 1.36 2.06 14.38
N MET A 52 0.95 2.83 13.38
CA MET A 52 0.72 2.32 12.03
C MET A 52 1.46 3.16 10.99
N ALA A 53 2.27 2.49 10.17
CA ALA A 53 2.81 3.05 8.94
C ALA A 53 1.81 2.89 7.80
N ILE A 54 1.58 3.99 7.08
CA ILE A 54 0.50 4.14 6.11
C ILE A 54 1.07 4.78 4.85
N THR A 55 0.65 4.29 3.68
CA THR A 55 0.89 4.99 2.42
C THR A 55 -0.29 5.92 2.13
N GLY A 56 -0.03 7.22 2.05
CA GLY A 56 -0.95 8.23 1.53
C GLY A 56 -0.78 8.44 0.04
N SER A 57 -1.88 8.66 -0.68
CA SER A 57 -1.85 9.04 -2.10
C SER A 57 -2.98 10.01 -2.45
N GLN A 58 -2.87 10.63 -3.63
CA GLN A 58 -3.73 11.74 -4.06
C GLN A 58 -3.76 12.86 -3.01
N ARG A 59 -2.61 13.50 -2.86
CA ARG A 59 -2.44 14.67 -1.99
C ARG A 59 -3.39 15.80 -2.42
N PHE A 60 -4.02 16.44 -1.45
CA PHE A 60 -4.73 17.70 -1.65
C PHE A 60 -3.75 18.87 -1.67
N ASN A 61 -4.06 19.90 -2.46
CA ASN A 61 -3.32 21.16 -2.50
C ASN A 61 -1.81 20.95 -2.79
N PHE A 62 -1.50 20.28 -3.90
CA PHE A 62 -0.12 20.16 -4.39
C PHE A 62 0.52 21.54 -4.66
N PRO A 63 1.81 21.75 -4.33
CA PRO A 63 2.51 23.00 -4.63
C PRO A 63 2.93 23.08 -6.09
N ILE A 64 2.00 23.47 -6.96
CA ILE A 64 2.23 23.56 -8.40
C ILE A 64 2.98 24.85 -8.76
N GLN A 65 4.04 24.72 -9.56
CA GLN A 65 4.83 25.83 -10.10
C GLN A 65 4.18 26.36 -11.39
N PHE A 66 3.09 27.12 -11.27
CA PHE A 66 2.32 27.63 -12.42
C PHE A 66 3.12 28.53 -13.37
N ASP A 67 4.07 29.26 -12.82
CA ASP A 67 5.03 30.11 -13.52
C ASP A 67 5.97 29.33 -14.45
N LEU A 68 6.06 28.02 -14.28
CA LEU A 68 6.84 27.12 -15.14
C LEU A 68 6.00 26.42 -16.22
N LEU A 69 4.69 26.68 -16.28
CA LEU A 69 3.82 26.22 -17.36
C LEU A 69 3.77 27.24 -18.49
N THR A 70 3.87 26.76 -19.73
CA THR A 70 3.81 27.59 -20.94
C THR A 70 2.38 27.74 -21.46
N ASP A 71 2.16 28.68 -22.38
CA ASP A 71 0.87 28.82 -23.09
C ASP A 71 0.45 27.53 -23.80
N ASN A 72 1.40 26.76 -24.32
CA ASN A 72 1.13 25.46 -24.94
C ASN A 72 0.63 24.43 -23.92
N ASP A 73 1.15 24.46 -22.70
CA ASP A 73 0.73 23.57 -21.62
C ASP A 73 -0.69 23.91 -21.17
N PHE A 74 -1.01 25.20 -21.03
CA PHE A 74 -2.39 25.63 -20.73
C PHE A 74 -3.39 25.26 -21.83
N ILE A 75 -2.98 25.29 -23.11
CA ILE A 75 -3.80 24.78 -24.22
C ILE A 75 -3.97 23.27 -24.12
N ALA A 76 -2.91 22.54 -23.78
CA ALA A 76 -2.96 21.09 -23.60
C ALA A 76 -3.87 20.68 -22.42
N ILE A 77 -3.81 21.41 -21.31
CA ILE A 77 -4.69 21.23 -20.14
C ILE A 77 -6.15 21.46 -20.51
N GLN A 78 -6.48 22.55 -21.23
CA GLN A 78 -7.85 22.77 -21.71
C GLN A 78 -8.34 21.67 -22.64
N ARG A 79 -7.46 21.17 -23.53
CA ARG A 79 -7.80 20.05 -24.43
C ARG A 79 -8.04 18.76 -23.66
N LEU A 80 -7.21 18.49 -22.64
CA LEU A 80 -7.38 17.35 -21.75
C LEU A 80 -8.72 17.42 -21.01
N ALA A 81 -9.04 18.57 -20.43
CA ALA A 81 -10.32 18.80 -19.75
C ALA A 81 -11.50 18.63 -20.71
N LEU A 82 -11.46 19.25 -21.89
CA LEU A 82 -12.51 19.16 -22.90
C LEU A 82 -12.75 17.71 -23.38
N ALA A 83 -11.68 16.92 -23.53
CA ALA A 83 -11.80 15.52 -23.92
C ALA A 83 -12.27 14.62 -22.76
N GLY A 84 -11.90 14.97 -21.53
CA GLY A 84 -12.10 14.12 -20.34
C GLY A 84 -13.38 14.38 -19.56
N PHE A 85 -13.89 15.61 -19.51
CA PHE A 85 -14.98 15.98 -18.59
C PHE A 85 -16.29 15.22 -18.86
N GLN A 86 -16.52 14.74 -20.10
CA GLN A 86 -17.70 13.93 -20.41
C GLN A 86 -17.61 12.49 -19.88
N GLN A 87 -16.39 12.01 -19.60
CA GLN A 87 -16.12 10.67 -19.06
C GLN A 87 -15.82 10.71 -17.56
N ASP A 88 -15.44 11.86 -17.04
CA ASP A 88 -15.17 12.07 -15.64
C ASP A 88 -16.45 12.48 -14.89
N ALA A 89 -16.93 11.63 -13.99
CA ALA A 89 -18.15 11.91 -13.23
C ALA A 89 -17.97 12.97 -12.12
N VAL A 90 -16.74 13.50 -11.94
CA VAL A 90 -16.31 14.29 -10.80
C VAL A 90 -15.85 15.68 -11.24
N LEU A 91 -15.16 15.81 -12.37
CA LEU A 91 -14.61 17.08 -12.87
C LEU A 91 -15.41 17.64 -14.05
N ASP A 92 -15.68 18.93 -13.99
CA ASP A 92 -16.24 19.72 -15.10
C ASP A 92 -15.12 20.20 -16.04
N ASN A 93 -15.47 20.77 -17.19
CA ASN A 93 -14.47 21.41 -18.06
C ASN A 93 -13.82 22.64 -17.37
N ILE A 94 -12.73 23.19 -17.94
CA ILE A 94 -12.05 24.38 -17.38
C ILE A 94 -13.05 25.52 -17.16
N GLU A 95 -13.09 26.02 -15.92
CA GLU A 95 -14.02 27.05 -15.45
C GLU A 95 -13.49 28.45 -15.71
N ASP A 96 -12.20 28.70 -15.41
CA ASP A 96 -11.56 30.00 -15.54
C ASP A 96 -10.08 29.86 -15.96
N ILE A 97 -9.86 29.90 -17.28
CA ILE A 97 -8.51 29.80 -17.85
C ILE A 97 -7.61 30.99 -17.47
N ASP A 98 -8.18 32.18 -17.28
CA ASP A 98 -7.39 33.37 -16.97
C ASP A 98 -6.90 33.30 -15.52
N ALA A 99 -7.76 32.88 -14.58
CA ALA A 99 -7.38 32.62 -13.20
C ALA A 99 -6.37 31.48 -13.08
N LEU A 100 -6.55 30.41 -13.87
CA LEU A 100 -5.60 29.30 -13.96
C LEU A 100 -4.22 29.77 -14.43
N LYS A 101 -4.13 30.55 -15.50
CA LYS A 101 -2.87 31.13 -16.00
C LYS A 101 -2.22 32.09 -15.01
N ALA A 102 -3.02 32.78 -14.20
CA ALA A 102 -2.53 33.66 -13.14
C ALA A 102 -2.06 32.90 -11.87
N GLY A 103 -2.10 31.57 -11.87
CA GLY A 103 -1.71 30.75 -10.72
C GLY A 103 -2.72 30.77 -9.57
N ASN A 104 -3.97 31.15 -9.84
CA ASN A 104 -5.07 31.15 -8.88
C ASN A 104 -6.28 30.36 -9.40
N PRO A 105 -6.11 29.07 -9.73
CA PRO A 105 -7.19 28.27 -10.33
C PRO A 105 -8.31 27.97 -9.33
N THR A 106 -9.48 27.65 -9.87
CA THR A 106 -10.52 26.97 -9.09
C THR A 106 -10.08 25.54 -8.73
N ALA A 107 -10.77 24.89 -7.79
CA ALA A 107 -10.43 23.52 -7.41
C ALA A 107 -10.61 22.54 -8.58
N ASN A 108 -11.59 22.78 -9.46
CA ASN A 108 -11.79 21.98 -10.66
C ASN A 108 -10.60 22.11 -11.62
N ASP A 109 -10.19 23.34 -11.93
CA ASP A 109 -9.11 23.63 -12.87
C ASP A 109 -7.76 23.15 -12.34
N PHE A 110 -7.53 23.32 -11.04
CA PHE A 110 -6.35 22.79 -10.35
C PHE A 110 -6.26 21.26 -10.48
N ALA A 111 -7.39 20.54 -10.36
CA ALA A 111 -7.40 19.09 -10.53
C ALA A 111 -6.96 18.65 -11.94
N TRP A 112 -7.32 19.43 -12.97
CA TRP A 112 -6.86 19.18 -14.34
C TRP A 112 -5.36 19.38 -14.51
N VAL A 113 -4.77 20.38 -13.84
CA VAL A 113 -3.31 20.59 -13.85
C VAL A 113 -2.58 19.44 -13.19
N VAL A 114 -3.04 19.00 -12.01
CA VAL A 114 -2.46 17.84 -11.33
C VAL A 114 -2.53 16.60 -12.21
N LYS A 115 -3.69 16.34 -12.85
CA LYS A 115 -3.85 15.22 -13.80
C LYS A 115 -2.93 15.33 -15.01
N TYR A 116 -2.76 16.53 -15.56
CA TYR A 116 -1.86 16.77 -16.69
C TYR A 116 -0.41 16.43 -16.32
N LEU A 117 0.05 16.91 -15.16
CA LEU A 117 1.40 16.66 -14.66
C LEU A 117 1.65 15.18 -14.30
N GLN A 118 0.68 14.52 -13.66
CA GLN A 118 0.81 13.12 -13.25
C GLN A 118 0.68 12.12 -14.39
N ASN A 119 -0.15 12.41 -15.41
CA ASN A 119 -0.50 11.43 -16.43
C ASN A 119 0.01 11.80 -17.82
N THR A 120 -0.20 13.04 -18.26
CA THR A 120 0.13 13.47 -19.62
C THR A 120 1.64 13.71 -19.77
N THR A 121 2.27 14.32 -18.77
CA THR A 121 3.71 14.66 -18.82
C THR A 121 4.56 13.76 -17.93
N LYS A 122 4.01 12.63 -17.44
CA LYS A 122 4.67 11.66 -16.55
C LYS A 122 6.09 11.31 -17.01
N ASN A 123 6.27 11.06 -18.30
CA ASN A 123 7.55 10.65 -18.87
C ASN A 123 8.42 11.82 -19.38
N SER A 124 7.88 13.04 -19.48
CA SER A 124 8.64 14.23 -19.93
C SER A 124 9.52 14.78 -18.81
N ARG A 125 10.78 15.12 -19.06
CA ARG A 125 11.61 15.84 -18.07
C ARG A 125 11.45 17.36 -18.11
N LEU A 126 10.59 17.89 -18.97
CA LEU A 126 10.37 19.33 -19.12
C LEU A 126 9.26 19.88 -18.20
N HIS A 127 8.73 19.06 -17.29
CA HIS A 127 7.60 19.42 -16.44
C HIS A 127 7.85 19.00 -15.00
N GLN A 128 7.26 19.78 -14.08
CA GLN A 128 7.27 19.48 -12.65
C GLN A 128 6.83 18.04 -12.40
N LYS A 129 7.56 17.36 -11.51
CA LYS A 129 7.23 16.01 -11.04
C LYS A 129 6.47 16.08 -9.74
N LEU A 130 5.43 15.26 -9.64
CA LEU A 130 4.58 15.14 -8.46
C LEU A 130 4.72 13.73 -7.93
N GLY A 131 5.01 13.61 -6.64
CA GLY A 131 5.05 12.34 -5.92
C GLY A 131 3.67 11.72 -5.86
N GLU A 132 3.60 10.40 -5.99
CA GLU A 132 2.35 9.65 -5.95
C GLU A 132 2.09 9.04 -4.57
N ASN A 133 3.17 8.68 -3.85
CA ASN A 133 3.10 7.97 -2.57
C ASN A 133 3.85 8.73 -1.47
N ASN A 134 3.16 9.03 -0.37
CA ASN A 134 3.74 9.65 0.81
C ASN A 134 3.64 8.75 2.05
N LEU A 135 4.64 8.81 2.91
CA LEU A 135 4.65 8.11 4.19
C LEU A 135 3.84 8.90 5.22
N LEU A 136 2.81 8.25 5.77
CA LEU A 136 2.06 8.74 6.93
C LEU A 136 2.31 7.78 8.12
N LEU A 137 2.44 8.34 9.32
CA LEU A 137 2.42 7.58 10.57
C LEU A 137 1.20 7.95 11.39
N ASN A 138 0.45 6.94 11.82
CA ASN A 138 -0.56 7.09 12.86
C ASN A 138 0.03 6.68 14.20
N ASP A 139 0.19 7.62 15.13
CA ASP A 139 0.82 7.41 16.45
C ASP A 139 -0.13 6.82 17.51
N GLY A 140 -1.31 6.37 17.10
CA GLY A 140 -2.39 5.99 18.00
C GLY A 140 -3.57 6.95 17.93
N ASN A 141 -3.30 8.26 17.87
CA ASN A 141 -4.28 9.34 17.97
C ASN A 141 -4.28 10.27 16.76
N ASN A 142 -3.11 10.55 16.21
CA ASN A 142 -2.91 11.51 15.12
C ASN A 142 -2.23 10.83 13.94
N ILE A 143 -2.60 11.25 12.74
CA ILE A 143 -1.90 10.88 11.52
C ILE A 143 -1.06 12.06 11.06
N ASN A 144 0.24 11.83 10.90
CA ASN A 144 1.20 12.83 10.47
C ASN A 144 1.95 12.32 9.23
N GLU A 145 2.24 13.24 8.32
CA GLU A 145 3.10 12.95 7.19
C GLU A 145 4.57 13.04 7.60
N ILE A 146 5.36 12.09 7.13
CA ILE A 146 6.79 11.98 7.43
C ILE A 146 7.57 12.26 6.15
N ILE A 147 8.47 13.22 6.22
CA ILE A 147 9.25 13.64 5.06
C ILE A 147 10.50 12.78 4.94
N ILE A 148 10.64 12.07 3.83
CA ILE A 148 11.82 11.25 3.51
C ILE A 148 12.48 11.82 2.26
N PHE A 149 13.71 12.30 2.41
CA PHE A 149 14.55 12.91 1.35
C PHE A 149 13.99 14.16 0.64
N ASP A 150 12.70 14.47 0.73
CA ASP A 150 12.12 15.64 0.08
C ASP A 150 12.76 16.93 0.61
N GLN A 151 12.92 17.89 -0.28
CA GLN A 151 13.64 19.14 -0.02
C GLN A 151 12.86 20.30 -0.59
N ALA A 152 13.11 21.48 -0.03
CA ALA A 152 12.49 22.71 -0.50
C ALA A 152 13.05 23.15 -1.86
N LEU A 153 12.17 23.60 -2.74
CA LEU A 153 12.52 24.37 -3.93
C LEU A 153 12.98 25.78 -3.52
N ASP A 154 13.46 26.58 -4.49
CA ASP A 154 13.93 27.95 -4.27
C ASP A 154 12.86 28.87 -3.65
N ASN A 155 11.58 28.54 -3.83
CA ASN A 155 10.45 29.27 -3.25
C ASN A 155 10.20 28.94 -1.76
N GLY A 156 10.94 27.99 -1.18
CA GLY A 156 10.82 27.55 0.21
C GLY A 156 9.78 26.45 0.45
N GLU A 157 9.00 26.05 -0.56
CA GLU A 157 8.06 24.94 -0.46
C GLU A 157 8.75 23.62 -0.77
N LEU A 158 8.37 22.54 -0.07
CA LEU A 158 8.81 21.20 -0.41
C LEU A 158 8.45 20.85 -1.86
N SER A 159 9.35 20.15 -2.56
CA SER A 159 9.14 19.80 -3.96
C SER A 159 7.90 18.91 -4.17
N ARG A 160 7.55 18.10 -3.16
CA ARG A 160 6.46 17.10 -3.20
C ARG A 160 6.57 16.19 -4.42
N SER A 161 7.80 15.84 -4.77
CA SER A 161 8.14 15.04 -5.94
C SER A 161 8.82 13.71 -5.62
N THR A 162 9.00 13.42 -4.32
CA THR A 162 9.48 12.14 -3.81
C THR A 162 8.38 11.08 -3.84
N ASP A 163 8.77 9.84 -4.09
CA ASP A 163 7.93 8.66 -3.89
C ASP A 163 8.46 7.83 -2.72
N GLU A 164 7.61 7.64 -1.71
CA GLU A 164 7.94 6.97 -0.46
C GLU A 164 7.24 5.62 -0.35
N PHE A 165 8.01 4.55 -0.22
CA PHE A 165 7.52 3.19 0.00
C PHE A 165 8.00 2.68 1.35
N VAL A 166 7.13 2.78 2.36
CA VAL A 166 7.34 2.15 3.66
C VAL A 166 7.02 0.66 3.59
N TYR A 167 7.93 -0.16 4.11
CA TYR A 167 7.75 -1.61 4.17
C TYR A 167 7.49 -2.09 5.60
N GLY A 168 8.08 -1.43 6.61
CA GLY A 168 7.92 -1.85 8.00
C GLY A 168 8.08 -0.74 9.03
N LEU A 169 7.71 -1.12 10.25
CA LEU A 169 7.84 -0.36 11.48
C LEU A 169 8.19 -1.35 12.58
N THR A 170 9.33 -1.18 13.24
CA THR A 170 9.71 -2.05 14.37
C THR A 170 8.93 -1.67 15.64
N ASP A 171 8.96 -2.54 16.65
CA ASP A 171 8.43 -2.26 17.99
C ASP A 171 9.19 -1.12 18.71
N GLU A 172 10.42 -0.82 18.27
CA GLU A 172 11.20 0.35 18.69
C GLU A 172 10.81 1.64 17.93
N ASN A 173 9.78 1.59 17.08
CA ASN A 173 9.31 2.64 16.18
C ASN A 173 10.31 3.03 15.08
N TRP A 174 11.17 2.11 14.64
CA TRP A 174 12.04 2.37 13.51
C TRP A 174 11.26 2.20 12.22
N VAL A 175 11.13 3.27 11.46
CA VAL A 175 10.43 3.27 10.18
C VAL A 175 11.45 3.07 9.09
N PHE A 176 11.20 2.12 8.18
CA PHE A 176 12.13 1.82 7.12
C PHE A 176 11.43 1.50 5.80
N GLY A 177 12.17 1.69 4.72
CA GLY A 177 11.72 1.30 3.41
C GLY A 177 12.64 1.75 2.30
N ARG A 178 12.06 2.25 1.20
CA ARG A 178 12.80 2.97 0.16
C ARG A 178 12.08 4.26 -0.26
N ALA A 179 12.84 5.26 -0.66
CA ALA A 179 12.31 6.50 -1.21
C ALA A 179 13.18 7.04 -2.34
N SER A 180 12.61 7.85 -3.23
CA SER A 180 13.36 8.54 -4.29
C SER A 180 13.94 9.87 -3.83
N ALA A 181 14.93 10.40 -4.56
CA ALA A 181 15.33 11.79 -4.42
C ALA A 181 14.22 12.72 -4.95
N PRO A 182 14.13 13.96 -4.43
CA PRO A 182 13.28 14.98 -5.02
C PRO A 182 13.79 15.39 -6.41
N TYR A 183 12.87 15.87 -7.24
CA TYR A 183 13.15 16.50 -8.51
C TYR A 183 13.38 18.00 -8.34
N PHE A 184 14.46 18.49 -8.95
CA PHE A 184 14.78 19.91 -9.01
C PHE A 184 14.84 20.41 -10.45
N PRO A 185 14.42 21.66 -10.69
CA PRO A 185 14.56 22.28 -11.99
C PRO A 185 16.02 22.65 -12.28
N ALA A 186 16.46 22.43 -13.51
CA ALA A 186 17.75 22.82 -14.04
C ALA A 186 17.56 23.45 -15.42
N ASP A 187 18.20 24.60 -15.65
CA ASP A 187 18.16 25.27 -16.95
C ASP A 187 19.18 24.65 -17.91
N PHE A 188 18.77 24.49 -19.17
CA PHE A 188 19.61 24.01 -20.25
C PHE A 188 19.36 24.82 -21.50
N THR A 189 20.43 25.34 -22.11
CA THR A 189 20.36 26.08 -23.38
C THR A 189 20.89 25.20 -24.50
N ASP A 190 20.05 24.96 -25.51
CA ASP A 190 20.40 24.11 -26.65
C ASP A 190 21.20 24.86 -27.74
N SER A 191 21.55 24.16 -28.83
CA SER A 191 22.34 24.75 -29.93
C SER A 191 21.61 25.83 -30.72
N ASN A 192 20.29 25.99 -30.53
CA ASN A 192 19.48 27.05 -31.12
C ASN A 192 19.31 28.25 -30.17
N ASP A 193 20.08 28.31 -29.09
CA ASP A 193 19.97 29.30 -28.01
C ASP A 193 18.60 29.28 -27.29
N GLU A 194 17.85 28.17 -27.39
CA GLU A 194 16.59 28.00 -26.66
C GLU A 194 16.87 27.45 -25.26
N THR A 195 16.46 28.19 -24.23
CA THR A 195 16.60 27.74 -22.84
C THR A 195 15.34 26.99 -22.39
N LYS A 196 15.52 25.74 -21.97
CA LYS A 196 14.50 24.84 -21.44
C LYS A 196 14.78 24.53 -19.99
N LYS A 197 13.72 24.24 -19.22
CA LYS A 197 13.83 23.84 -17.82
C LYS A 197 13.55 22.35 -17.69
N TYR A 198 14.59 21.60 -17.35
CA TYR A 198 14.51 20.16 -17.09
C TYR A 198 14.34 19.89 -15.60
N TRP A 199 13.74 18.76 -15.25
CA TRP A 199 13.54 18.31 -13.88
C TRP A 199 14.29 17.00 -13.66
N PHE A 200 15.33 17.03 -12.83
CA PHE A 200 16.17 15.87 -12.53
C PHE A 200 16.19 15.54 -11.04
N ARG A 201 16.56 14.30 -10.73
CA ARG A 201 16.73 13.80 -9.36
C ARG A 201 18.06 13.05 -9.27
N ASP A 202 18.69 13.08 -8.10
CA ASP A 202 20.02 12.50 -7.90
C ASP A 202 20.03 10.96 -7.92
N PHE A 203 18.96 10.34 -7.42
CA PHE A 203 18.83 8.89 -7.39
C PHE A 203 17.40 8.41 -7.59
N SER A 204 17.28 7.19 -8.12
CA SER A 204 15.98 6.56 -8.35
C SER A 204 15.34 6.08 -7.07
N THR A 205 16.05 5.26 -6.29
CA THR A 205 15.62 4.86 -4.95
C THR A 205 16.79 4.63 -4.02
N ARG A 206 16.60 4.98 -2.75
CA ARG A 206 17.50 4.64 -1.63
C ARG A 206 16.69 3.96 -0.54
N ALA A 207 17.29 2.92 0.04
CA ALA A 207 16.89 2.39 1.32
C ALA A 207 16.99 3.51 2.36
N PHE A 208 15.98 3.62 3.22
CA PHE A 208 16.02 4.55 4.34
C PHE A 208 15.63 3.87 5.64
N ILE A 209 16.16 4.41 6.74
CA ILE A 209 15.70 4.12 8.10
C ILE A 209 15.63 5.42 8.90
N SER A 210 14.58 5.56 9.71
CA SER A 210 14.39 6.68 10.62
C SER A 210 13.90 6.19 11.97
N LEU A 211 14.54 6.68 13.04
CA LEU A 211 14.29 6.29 14.43
C LEU A 211 13.42 7.33 15.17
N ASP A 212 13.16 8.47 14.53
CA ASP A 212 12.61 9.68 15.13
C ASP A 212 11.57 10.33 14.21
N ASN A 213 10.78 9.48 13.54
CA ASN A 213 9.66 9.86 12.68
C ASN A 213 10.05 10.92 11.62
N GLY A 214 11.16 10.68 10.92
CA GLY A 214 11.64 11.50 9.80
C GLY A 214 12.44 12.73 10.20
N THR A 215 12.70 12.98 11.49
CA THR A 215 13.60 14.08 11.89
C THR A 215 15.02 13.80 11.41
N THR A 216 15.45 12.54 11.51
CA THR A 216 16.68 12.01 10.97
C THR A 216 16.33 10.86 10.03
N VAL A 217 16.79 10.97 8.78
CA VAL A 217 16.64 9.92 7.76
C VAL A 217 18.03 9.46 7.36
N LYS A 218 18.34 8.19 7.63
CA LYS A 218 19.60 7.57 7.21
C LYS A 218 19.36 6.80 5.93
N GLU A 219 20.19 7.05 4.93
CA GLU A 219 20.16 6.32 3.66
C GLU A 219 21.19 5.17 3.62
N ILE A 220 20.90 4.14 2.82
CA ILE A 220 21.88 3.11 2.44
C ILE A 220 22.17 3.26 0.95
N ILE A 221 23.38 3.69 0.62
CA ILE A 221 23.86 3.80 -0.76
C ILE A 221 24.28 2.40 -1.25
N PRO A 222 23.75 1.91 -2.37
CA PRO A 222 24.14 0.61 -2.92
C PRO A 222 25.59 0.65 -3.46
N PRO A 223 26.29 -0.50 -3.52
CA PRO A 223 27.64 -0.58 -4.08
C PRO A 223 27.74 -0.05 -5.52
N GLU A 224 26.76 -0.39 -6.37
CA GLU A 224 26.61 0.23 -7.68
C GLU A 224 25.59 1.36 -7.59
N SER A 225 26.08 2.59 -7.54
CA SER A 225 25.27 3.80 -7.35
C SER A 225 25.35 4.78 -8.52
N ARG A 226 26.09 4.46 -9.60
CA ARG A 226 26.13 5.30 -10.80
C ARG A 226 24.73 5.43 -11.38
N PHE A 227 24.39 6.62 -11.87
CA PHE A 227 23.06 6.96 -12.42
C PHE A 227 21.91 6.72 -11.42
N GLY A 228 22.22 6.80 -10.13
CA GLY A 228 21.27 6.75 -9.05
C GLY A 228 21.31 5.45 -8.28
N GLY A 229 21.53 4.28 -8.88
CA GLY A 229 21.43 2.98 -8.17
C GLY A 229 20.08 2.71 -7.49
N ASN A 230 19.91 1.51 -6.93
CA ASN A 230 18.71 1.11 -6.19
C ASN A 230 19.09 0.39 -4.88
N SER A 231 18.40 0.73 -3.79
CA SER A 231 18.44 -0.02 -2.54
C SER A 231 17.09 0.04 -1.81
N ALA A 232 16.80 -0.97 -0.99
CA ALA A 232 15.63 -0.99 -0.11
C ALA A 232 15.88 -1.86 1.13
N ILE A 233 15.26 -1.49 2.25
CA ILE A 233 15.04 -2.36 3.41
C ILE A 233 13.58 -2.81 3.35
N LEU A 234 13.35 -4.11 3.37
CA LEU A 234 12.02 -4.71 3.22
C LEU A 234 11.50 -5.31 4.52
N ASP A 235 12.40 -5.72 5.41
CA ASP A 235 12.05 -6.21 6.75
C ASP A 235 13.21 -6.03 7.74
N ILE A 236 12.91 -5.96 9.04
CA ILE A 236 13.87 -5.89 10.16
C ILE A 236 13.31 -6.71 11.32
N ASN A 237 14.07 -7.70 11.80
CA ASN A 237 13.72 -8.51 12.97
C ASN A 237 14.11 -7.85 14.31
N ASP A 238 13.73 -8.48 15.42
CA ASP A 238 13.96 -7.96 16.78
C ASP A 238 15.45 -7.87 17.16
N ASN A 239 16.30 -8.61 16.44
CA ASN A 239 17.75 -8.57 16.60
C ASN A 239 18.41 -7.44 15.79
N ARG A 240 17.62 -6.50 15.25
CA ARG A 240 18.08 -5.38 14.39
C ARG A 240 18.88 -5.87 13.19
N VAL A 241 18.48 -7.03 12.65
CA VAL A 241 18.95 -7.53 11.37
C VAL A 241 17.88 -7.25 10.33
N GLY A 242 18.21 -6.42 9.36
CA GLY A 242 17.32 -6.13 8.24
C GLY A 242 17.69 -6.89 6.98
N VAL A 243 16.72 -7.01 6.08
CA VAL A 243 16.92 -7.61 4.77
C VAL A 243 16.28 -6.77 3.68
N GLY A 244 16.78 -6.91 2.46
CA GLY A 244 16.26 -6.21 1.30
C GLY A 244 17.09 -6.49 0.06
N TYR A 245 17.40 -5.44 -0.70
CA TYR A 245 18.23 -5.56 -1.90
C TYR A 245 19.06 -4.31 -2.16
N VAL A 246 20.15 -4.48 -2.92
CA VAL A 246 21.00 -3.40 -3.44
C VAL A 246 21.38 -3.67 -4.89
N SER A 247 21.63 -2.61 -5.68
CA SER A 247 22.23 -2.74 -7.00
C SER A 247 23.72 -3.04 -6.94
N THR A 248 24.17 -3.99 -7.78
CA THR A 248 25.57 -4.45 -7.81
C THR A 248 26.25 -4.31 -9.18
N SER A 249 25.47 -4.18 -10.26
CA SER A 249 26.02 -3.94 -11.60
C SER A 249 25.01 -3.24 -12.51
N ILE A 250 25.49 -2.73 -13.65
CA ILE A 250 24.69 -2.10 -14.72
C ILE A 250 24.87 -2.91 -16.01
N ILE A 251 23.82 -3.01 -16.84
CA ILE A 251 23.90 -3.60 -18.19
C ILE A 251 25.00 -2.89 -19.01
N GLN A 252 25.95 -3.67 -19.55
CA GLN A 252 27.11 -3.14 -20.25
C GLN A 252 26.74 -2.28 -21.48
N SER A 253 25.73 -2.65 -22.25
CA SER A 253 25.30 -1.88 -23.43
C SER A 253 24.80 -0.47 -23.09
N VAL A 254 24.27 -0.26 -21.88
CA VAL A 254 23.90 1.08 -21.40
C VAL A 254 25.15 1.88 -21.08
N LEU A 255 26.16 1.26 -20.45
CA LEU A 255 27.45 1.91 -20.19
C LEU A 255 28.16 2.28 -21.49
N ASP A 256 28.14 1.38 -22.47
CA ASP A 256 28.74 1.61 -23.78
C ASP A 256 28.06 2.78 -24.50
N ASN A 257 26.73 2.84 -24.48
CA ASN A 257 25.99 3.97 -25.05
C ASN A 257 26.30 5.29 -24.33
N ILE A 258 26.42 5.28 -23.01
CA ILE A 258 26.77 6.49 -22.25
C ILE A 258 28.19 6.96 -22.58
N ALA A 259 29.12 6.03 -22.81
CA ALA A 259 30.51 6.32 -23.14
C ALA A 259 30.78 6.58 -24.63
N ASP A 260 29.79 6.36 -25.51
CA ASP A 260 29.96 6.51 -26.96
C ASP A 260 30.02 7.98 -27.39
N GLU A 261 31.14 8.38 -27.98
CA GLU A 261 31.41 9.73 -28.50
C GLU A 261 30.84 9.96 -29.91
N THR A 262 30.21 8.94 -30.51
CA THR A 262 29.70 8.93 -31.89
C THR A 262 28.19 8.66 -31.95
N GLY A 263 27.42 9.45 -31.20
CA GLY A 263 25.96 9.38 -31.11
C GLY A 263 25.43 8.93 -29.74
N GLY A 264 26.30 8.59 -28.80
CA GLY A 264 25.96 8.31 -27.41
C GLY A 264 26.01 9.54 -26.51
N CYS A 265 25.94 9.33 -25.19
CA CYS A 265 25.90 10.44 -24.23
C CYS A 265 27.24 11.14 -24.01
N ALA A 266 28.33 10.61 -24.58
CA ALA A 266 29.62 11.30 -24.61
C ALA A 266 29.82 12.13 -25.88
N ASP A 267 28.92 12.04 -26.88
CA ASP A 267 29.01 12.81 -28.11
C ASP A 267 28.70 14.30 -27.86
N PRO A 268 29.65 15.23 -28.09
CA PRO A 268 29.41 16.66 -27.93
C PRO A 268 28.32 17.21 -28.85
N ASN A 269 27.97 16.54 -29.95
CA ASN A 269 26.87 16.95 -30.82
C ASN A 269 25.51 16.57 -30.24
N VAL A 270 25.42 15.48 -29.47
CA VAL A 270 24.22 15.13 -28.71
C VAL A 270 24.04 16.10 -27.55
N LEU A 271 25.10 16.33 -26.76
CA LEU A 271 25.04 17.18 -25.56
C LEU A 271 24.85 18.67 -25.84
N LYS A 272 24.91 19.10 -27.11
CA LYS A 272 24.51 20.45 -27.53
C LYS A 272 23.01 20.66 -27.49
N ASP A 273 22.21 19.60 -27.61
CA ASP A 273 20.75 19.70 -27.75
C ASP A 273 19.98 19.04 -26.60
N ILE A 274 20.64 18.22 -25.79
CA ILE A 274 20.07 17.63 -24.57
C ILE A 274 21.07 17.64 -23.41
N PRO A 275 20.62 17.81 -22.15
CA PRO A 275 21.45 17.61 -20.97
C PRO A 275 21.99 16.18 -20.88
N LEU A 276 23.16 16.01 -20.26
CA LEU A 276 23.76 14.70 -20.03
C LEU A 276 22.81 13.79 -19.24
N GLU A 277 22.16 14.31 -18.21
CA GLU A 277 21.20 13.59 -17.37
C GLU A 277 20.00 13.09 -18.18
N GLU A 278 19.48 13.91 -19.11
CA GLU A 278 18.41 13.51 -20.02
C GLU A 278 18.89 12.41 -20.98
N CYS A 279 20.10 12.53 -21.54
CA CYS A 279 20.66 11.49 -22.40
C CYS A 279 20.79 10.15 -21.66
N ILE A 280 21.33 10.18 -20.44
CA ILE A 280 21.47 8.99 -19.60
C ILE A 280 20.11 8.35 -19.34
N ILE A 281 19.09 9.16 -19.02
CA ILE A 281 17.73 8.66 -18.81
C ILE A 281 17.18 8.02 -20.10
N GLN A 282 17.41 8.63 -21.27
CA GLN A 282 16.99 8.07 -22.56
C GLN A 282 17.70 6.75 -22.88
N ALA A 283 19.00 6.63 -22.59
CA ALA A 283 19.76 5.39 -22.76
C ALA A 283 19.19 4.22 -21.92
N GLN A 284 18.45 4.51 -20.84
CA GLN A 284 17.81 3.52 -19.98
C GLN A 284 16.43 3.05 -20.50
N GLN A 285 15.74 3.84 -21.34
CA GLN A 285 14.32 3.64 -21.68
C GLN A 285 14.00 2.39 -22.52
N GLY A 286 15.01 1.63 -22.95
CA GLY A 286 14.84 0.36 -23.68
C GLY A 286 14.89 -0.90 -22.80
N GLN A 287 15.18 -0.80 -21.51
CA GLN A 287 15.46 -1.95 -20.64
C GLN A 287 14.23 -2.33 -19.81
N GLN A 288 13.55 -3.41 -20.20
CA GLN A 288 12.28 -3.87 -19.58
C GLN A 288 12.44 -4.21 -18.08
N ASP A 289 13.54 -4.85 -17.70
CA ASP A 289 13.80 -5.27 -16.30
C ASP A 289 14.59 -4.21 -15.50
N GLY A 290 14.73 -3.00 -16.05
CA GLY A 290 15.64 -1.98 -15.57
C GLY A 290 17.10 -2.27 -15.94
N ILE A 291 18.00 -1.35 -15.54
CA ILE A 291 19.42 -1.42 -15.91
C ILE A 291 20.31 -2.08 -14.86
N TYR A 292 19.82 -2.29 -13.64
CA TYR A 292 20.62 -2.77 -12.53
C TYR A 292 20.38 -4.26 -12.26
N SER A 293 21.46 -5.02 -12.05
CA SER A 293 21.34 -6.27 -11.31
C SER A 293 21.16 -5.96 -9.84
N LEU A 294 20.24 -6.66 -9.19
CA LEU A 294 19.86 -6.47 -7.79
C LEU A 294 20.14 -7.74 -7.00
N GLU A 295 20.83 -7.59 -5.88
CA GLU A 295 21.18 -8.70 -4.99
C GLU A 295 20.46 -8.59 -3.64
N ALA A 296 19.89 -9.72 -3.21
CA ALA A 296 19.33 -9.87 -1.89
C ALA A 296 20.43 -9.64 -0.85
N THR A 297 20.18 -8.74 0.09
CA THR A 297 21.20 -8.28 1.03
C THR A 297 20.66 -8.30 2.45
N LYS A 298 21.50 -8.71 3.38
CA LYS A 298 21.25 -8.66 4.83
C LYS A 298 22.10 -7.55 5.44
N PHE A 299 21.48 -6.73 6.27
CA PHE A 299 22.09 -5.62 6.99
C PHE A 299 22.03 -5.89 8.49
N THR A 300 23.09 -5.56 9.23
CA THR A 300 23.03 -5.52 10.70
C THR A 300 23.16 -4.07 11.15
N PHE A 301 22.25 -3.61 12.01
CA PHE A 301 22.22 -2.24 12.49
C PHE A 301 22.71 -2.13 13.94
N ASP A 302 23.36 -1.00 14.26
CA ASP A 302 23.58 -0.59 15.65
C ASP A 302 22.31 0.03 16.25
N ASP A 303 22.34 0.30 17.56
CA ASP A 303 21.25 0.92 18.33
C ASP A 303 20.81 2.31 17.83
N GLN A 304 21.62 2.93 16.96
CA GLN A 304 21.32 4.22 16.36
C GLN A 304 20.80 4.05 14.92
N GLY A 305 20.70 2.84 14.38
CA GLY A 305 20.28 2.57 13.01
C GLY A 305 21.38 2.78 11.96
N ASN A 306 22.65 2.81 12.34
CA ASN A 306 23.76 2.76 11.38
C ASN A 306 24.01 1.31 10.95
N VAL A 307 24.33 1.11 9.67
CA VAL A 307 24.74 -0.20 9.15
C VAL A 307 26.13 -0.56 9.68
N ILE A 308 26.22 -1.67 10.42
CA ILE A 308 27.47 -2.28 10.89
C ILE A 308 28.04 -3.20 9.80
N THR A 309 27.20 -4.06 9.22
CA THR A 309 27.57 -4.99 8.15
C THR A 309 26.51 -5.04 7.06
N SER A 310 26.95 -5.39 5.85
CA SER A 310 26.12 -5.63 4.68
C SER A 310 26.63 -6.88 3.97
N GLU A 311 25.79 -7.89 3.83
CA GLU A 311 26.14 -9.23 3.33
C GLU A 311 25.20 -9.65 2.19
N SER A 312 25.76 -10.06 1.05
CA SER A 312 24.96 -10.65 -0.04
C SER A 312 24.46 -12.03 0.36
N LEU A 313 23.18 -12.29 0.11
CA LEU A 313 22.51 -13.56 0.38
C LEU A 313 22.57 -14.54 -0.81
N GLY A 314 23.09 -14.07 -1.95
CA GLY A 314 23.31 -14.87 -3.14
C GLY A 314 22.15 -14.88 -4.13
N ASN A 315 22.38 -15.64 -5.21
CA ASN A 315 21.47 -15.80 -6.34
C ASN A 315 21.03 -17.26 -6.47
N LEU A 316 19.87 -17.49 -7.08
CA LEU A 316 19.35 -18.84 -7.32
C LEU A 316 20.04 -19.52 -8.51
N ILE A 317 20.52 -18.74 -9.48
CA ILE A 317 21.18 -19.22 -10.69
C ILE A 317 22.45 -18.43 -10.96
N THR A 318 23.35 -19.05 -11.72
CA THR A 318 24.50 -18.38 -12.33
C THR A 318 24.28 -18.36 -13.84
N PRO A 319 24.06 -17.19 -14.45
CA PRO A 319 23.92 -17.07 -15.90
C PRO A 319 25.20 -17.45 -16.67
N HIS A 320 25.06 -17.62 -17.98
CA HIS A 320 26.20 -17.72 -18.87
C HIS A 320 27.07 -16.45 -18.75
N VAL A 321 28.39 -16.57 -18.90
CA VAL A 321 29.33 -15.44 -18.74
C VAL A 321 29.07 -14.28 -19.71
N ASP A 322 28.51 -14.58 -20.87
CA ASP A 322 28.12 -13.60 -21.90
C ASP A 322 26.66 -13.11 -21.77
N ASP A 323 25.88 -13.58 -20.78
CA ASP A 323 24.52 -13.08 -20.53
C ASP A 323 24.60 -11.69 -19.90
N THR A 324 24.23 -10.66 -20.66
CA THR A 324 24.29 -9.26 -20.25
C THR A 324 23.01 -8.76 -19.57
N ARG A 325 21.98 -9.61 -19.44
CA ARG A 325 20.70 -9.23 -18.82
C ARG A 325 20.82 -9.19 -17.31
N VAL A 326 20.14 -8.24 -16.67
CA VAL A 326 20.14 -8.08 -15.21
C VAL A 326 19.65 -9.33 -14.47
N LEU A 327 20.23 -9.58 -13.31
CA LEU A 327 19.76 -10.60 -12.38
C LEU A 327 19.04 -9.93 -11.21
N GLN A 328 17.98 -10.57 -10.71
CA GLN A 328 17.14 -10.04 -9.64
C GLN A 328 17.07 -11.05 -8.51
N SER A 329 17.41 -10.61 -7.31
CA SER A 329 17.31 -11.35 -6.05
C SER A 329 16.86 -10.39 -4.96
N TYR A 330 15.80 -10.74 -4.24
CA TYR A 330 15.16 -9.90 -3.23
C TYR A 330 14.95 -10.72 -1.96
N ALA A 331 15.44 -10.24 -0.83
CA ALA A 331 15.07 -10.75 0.49
C ALA A 331 13.92 -9.92 1.05
N GLN A 332 12.80 -10.57 1.31
CA GLN A 332 11.52 -9.94 1.64
C GLN A 332 11.25 -9.92 3.14
N ALA A 333 11.58 -11.00 3.84
CA ALA A 333 11.32 -11.16 5.27
C ALA A 333 12.39 -12.00 5.96
N ILE A 334 12.58 -11.77 7.26
CA ILE A 334 13.54 -12.44 8.11
C ILE A 334 12.93 -12.71 9.49
N ASN A 335 12.99 -13.95 9.97
CA ASN A 335 12.56 -14.27 11.33
C ASN A 335 13.69 -14.05 12.36
N ASN A 336 13.39 -14.18 13.66
CA ASN A 336 14.36 -13.99 14.74
C ASN A 336 15.44 -15.08 14.80
N ASN A 337 15.23 -16.21 14.13
CA ASN A 337 16.24 -17.25 13.94
C ASN A 337 17.20 -16.96 12.77
N GLY A 338 17.00 -15.85 12.05
CA GLY A 338 17.83 -15.43 10.92
C GLY A 338 17.55 -16.19 9.62
N VAL A 339 16.42 -16.90 9.53
CA VAL A 339 15.96 -17.51 8.27
C VAL A 339 15.35 -16.41 7.41
N VAL A 340 15.86 -16.27 6.19
CA VAL A 340 15.43 -15.23 5.26
C VAL A 340 14.68 -15.85 4.08
N VAL A 341 13.57 -15.25 3.69
CA VAL A 341 12.78 -15.65 2.52
C VAL A 341 12.59 -14.50 1.56
N GLY A 342 12.29 -14.82 0.30
CA GLY A 342 11.99 -13.80 -0.71
C GLY A 342 11.78 -14.40 -2.07
N PHE A 343 12.36 -13.80 -3.11
CA PHE A 343 12.29 -14.32 -4.47
C PHE A 343 13.52 -13.93 -5.29
N ALA A 344 13.88 -14.79 -6.25
CA ALA A 344 15.02 -14.57 -7.13
C ALA A 344 14.77 -15.13 -8.53
N HIS A 345 15.51 -14.63 -9.52
CA HIS A 345 15.51 -15.19 -10.87
C HIS A 345 16.03 -16.64 -10.83
N GLY A 346 15.22 -17.56 -11.33
CA GLY A 346 15.55 -18.95 -11.60
C GLY A 346 15.28 -19.30 -13.06
N TRP A 347 15.88 -20.38 -13.55
CA TRP A 347 15.60 -20.89 -14.90
C TRP A 347 14.16 -21.40 -14.99
N THR A 348 13.53 -21.26 -16.16
CA THR A 348 12.15 -21.78 -16.36
C THR A 348 12.09 -23.28 -16.66
N ALA A 349 13.23 -23.90 -16.93
CA ALA A 349 13.34 -25.29 -17.39
C ALA A 349 13.94 -26.23 -16.34
N GLY A 350 13.91 -25.86 -15.06
CA GLY A 350 14.60 -26.56 -13.98
C GLY A 350 16.09 -26.19 -13.89
N GLU A 351 16.87 -27.03 -13.22
CA GLU A 351 18.32 -26.86 -13.16
C GLU A 351 18.96 -26.98 -14.55
N VAL A 352 19.76 -26.00 -14.92
CA VAL A 352 20.50 -25.96 -16.20
C VAL A 352 21.98 -25.88 -15.87
N ALA A 353 22.72 -26.94 -16.19
CA ALA A 353 24.16 -27.02 -15.90
C ALA A 353 25.01 -26.11 -16.80
N ASP A 354 24.60 -25.93 -18.06
CA ASP A 354 25.26 -25.09 -19.06
C ASP A 354 24.20 -24.20 -19.74
N PRO A 355 23.88 -23.04 -19.16
CA PRO A 355 22.84 -22.16 -19.68
C PRO A 355 23.28 -21.47 -20.98
N SER A 356 22.37 -21.34 -21.94
CA SER A 356 22.63 -20.48 -23.10
C SER A 356 22.77 -19.01 -22.68
N THR A 357 23.43 -18.20 -23.51
CA THR A 357 23.60 -16.74 -23.31
C THR A 357 22.32 -15.98 -23.03
N ASN A 358 21.17 -16.50 -23.49
CA ASN A 358 19.85 -15.90 -23.31
C ASN A 358 18.85 -16.84 -22.66
N GLN A 359 19.31 -17.82 -21.87
CA GLN A 359 18.46 -18.83 -21.23
C GLN A 359 17.27 -18.18 -20.51
N ASN A 360 16.06 -18.71 -20.72
CA ASN A 360 14.85 -18.14 -20.15
C ASN A 360 14.83 -18.27 -18.62
N LYS A 361 14.49 -17.17 -17.95
CA LYS A 361 14.40 -17.06 -16.49
C LYS A 361 13.07 -16.43 -16.06
N SER A 362 12.65 -16.74 -14.84
CA SER A 362 11.47 -16.17 -14.18
C SER A 362 11.75 -15.99 -12.69
N LEU A 363 10.88 -15.28 -11.96
CA LEU A 363 11.03 -15.11 -10.52
C LEU A 363 10.38 -16.28 -9.78
N TYR A 364 11.12 -16.84 -8.83
CA TYR A 364 10.66 -17.92 -7.96
C TYR A 364 10.86 -17.54 -6.50
N ALA A 365 9.94 -17.98 -5.64
CA ALA A 365 10.06 -17.88 -4.21
C ALA A 365 11.27 -18.67 -3.72
N VAL A 366 12.04 -18.10 -2.81
CA VAL A 366 13.27 -18.73 -2.30
C VAL A 366 13.37 -18.61 -0.79
N ILE A 367 14.10 -19.56 -0.19
CA ILE A 367 14.76 -19.38 1.12
C ILE A 367 16.23 -19.06 0.87
N PHE A 368 16.81 -18.19 1.68
CA PHE A 368 18.26 -17.92 1.66
C PHE A 368 18.92 -18.66 2.81
N LYS A 369 19.87 -19.54 2.48
CA LYS A 369 20.60 -20.36 3.45
C LYS A 369 22.04 -20.51 2.98
N GLU A 370 23.00 -20.32 3.90
CA GLU A 370 24.44 -20.51 3.62
C GLU A 370 24.96 -19.69 2.41
N GLY A 371 24.44 -18.46 2.24
CA GLY A 371 24.84 -17.56 1.15
C GLY A 371 24.33 -17.98 -0.24
N LYS A 372 23.32 -18.86 -0.30
CA LYS A 372 22.66 -19.27 -1.54
C LYS A 372 21.14 -19.15 -1.41
N ALA A 373 20.49 -18.88 -2.54
CA ALA A 373 19.04 -18.96 -2.66
C ALA A 373 18.64 -20.38 -3.08
N ILE A 374 17.61 -20.94 -2.43
CA ILE A 374 17.05 -22.26 -2.72
C ILE A 374 15.58 -22.06 -3.11
N SER A 375 15.18 -22.54 -4.28
CA SER A 375 13.80 -22.43 -4.77
C SER A 375 12.82 -23.21 -3.91
N LEU A 376 11.70 -22.58 -3.56
CA LEU A 376 10.53 -23.24 -2.98
C LEU A 376 9.65 -23.91 -4.05
N THR A 377 9.74 -23.45 -5.29
CA THR A 377 9.01 -24.02 -6.43
C THR A 377 9.74 -25.25 -6.96
N LYS A 378 9.09 -26.41 -6.86
CA LYS A 378 9.63 -27.71 -7.33
C LYS A 378 9.27 -28.02 -8.78
N ASP A 379 8.04 -27.75 -9.19
CA ASP A 379 7.57 -27.98 -10.56
C ASP A 379 7.34 -26.64 -11.27
N GLN A 380 8.38 -26.14 -11.93
CA GLN A 380 8.37 -24.87 -12.63
C GLN A 380 7.48 -24.86 -13.89
N GLY A 381 7.03 -26.03 -14.36
CA GLY A 381 6.06 -26.15 -15.45
C GLY A 381 4.62 -25.97 -15.00
N GLN A 382 4.34 -26.18 -13.71
CA GLN A 382 3.01 -26.00 -13.11
C GLN A 382 2.90 -24.72 -12.27
N GLU A 383 4.02 -24.24 -11.75
CA GLU A 383 4.11 -23.14 -10.81
C GLU A 383 5.17 -22.14 -11.27
N PHE A 384 4.82 -20.87 -11.35
CA PHE A 384 5.73 -19.84 -11.84
C PHE A 384 5.39 -18.48 -11.23
N ASN A 385 6.31 -17.52 -11.35
CA ASN A 385 6.16 -16.19 -10.77
C ASN A 385 5.72 -16.25 -9.30
N SER A 386 6.48 -16.98 -8.48
CA SER A 386 6.21 -17.19 -7.07
C SER A 386 7.00 -16.22 -6.19
N ARG A 387 6.45 -15.88 -5.02
CA ARG A 387 7.08 -15.01 -4.02
C ARG A 387 6.82 -15.54 -2.61
N ALA A 388 7.78 -15.36 -1.71
CA ALA A 388 7.56 -15.39 -0.27
C ALA A 388 7.53 -13.95 0.26
N PHE A 389 6.54 -13.61 1.08
CA PHE A 389 6.35 -12.27 1.61
C PHE A 389 6.66 -12.14 3.09
N ASP A 390 6.46 -13.20 3.86
CA ASP A 390 6.62 -13.18 5.32
C ASP A 390 7.01 -14.55 5.87
N ILE A 391 7.60 -14.58 7.06
CA ILE A 391 8.02 -15.79 7.79
C ILE A 391 7.95 -15.56 9.30
N ASN A 392 7.32 -16.48 10.03
CA ASN A 392 7.28 -16.45 11.49
C ASN A 392 8.49 -17.19 12.13
N ASP A 393 8.65 -17.09 13.45
CA ASP A 393 9.73 -17.71 14.21
C ASP A 393 9.63 -19.23 14.29
N ALA A 394 8.42 -19.77 14.14
CA ALA A 394 8.21 -21.21 13.91
C ALA A 394 8.76 -21.70 12.56
N GLY A 395 9.21 -20.80 11.68
CA GLY A 395 9.80 -21.11 10.38
C GLY A 395 8.76 -21.38 9.29
N ILE A 396 7.52 -20.94 9.47
CA ILE A 396 6.47 -21.02 8.45
C ILE A 396 6.52 -19.76 7.60
N ALA A 397 6.84 -19.93 6.32
CA ALA A 397 6.86 -18.85 5.35
C ALA A 397 5.58 -18.85 4.51
N VAL A 398 5.12 -17.66 4.12
CA VAL A 398 3.88 -17.48 3.36
C VAL A 398 4.10 -16.63 2.12
N GLY A 399 3.23 -16.81 1.12
CA GLY A 399 3.27 -16.00 -0.09
C GLY A 399 2.28 -16.48 -1.13
N TYR A 400 2.67 -16.42 -2.41
CA TYR A 400 1.86 -16.94 -3.50
C TYR A 400 2.70 -17.54 -4.64
N ALA A 401 2.07 -18.41 -5.42
CA ALA A 401 2.59 -18.86 -6.72
C ALA A 401 1.51 -18.72 -7.79
N THR A 402 1.89 -18.45 -9.04
CA THR A 402 0.95 -18.48 -10.17
C THR A 402 0.82 -19.92 -10.67
N LYS A 403 -0.42 -20.37 -10.88
CA LYS A 403 -0.77 -21.70 -11.40
C LYS A 403 -1.80 -21.59 -12.50
N PHE A 404 -1.91 -22.61 -13.35
CA PHE A 404 -3.03 -22.74 -14.29
C PHE A 404 -4.22 -23.42 -13.61
N ILE A 405 -5.33 -22.71 -13.46
CA ILE A 405 -6.60 -23.24 -12.97
C ILE A 405 -7.63 -23.09 -14.09
N ASN A 406 -8.15 -24.22 -14.59
CA ASN A 406 -9.05 -24.24 -15.75
C ASN A 406 -8.48 -23.49 -16.98
N SER A 407 -7.17 -23.65 -17.24
CA SER A 407 -6.42 -22.98 -18.32
C SER A 407 -6.23 -21.46 -18.16
N GLU A 408 -6.64 -20.87 -17.04
CA GLU A 408 -6.38 -19.47 -16.70
C GLU A 408 -5.29 -19.36 -15.64
N GLN A 409 -4.45 -18.32 -15.73
CA GLN A 409 -3.44 -18.05 -14.72
C GLN A 409 -4.10 -17.47 -13.48
N ARG A 410 -3.87 -18.08 -12.32
CA ARG A 410 -4.36 -17.62 -11.02
C ARG A 410 -3.23 -17.65 -10.00
N THR A 411 -3.09 -16.59 -9.22
CA THR A 411 -2.23 -16.63 -8.03
C THR A 411 -2.93 -17.44 -6.97
N LYS A 412 -2.23 -18.38 -6.33
CA LYS A 412 -2.74 -19.12 -5.17
C LYS A 412 -1.82 -18.86 -4.00
N PHE A 413 -2.39 -18.46 -2.88
CA PHE A 413 -1.60 -18.33 -1.66
C PHE A 413 -1.10 -19.69 -1.19
N TYR A 414 0.04 -19.69 -0.50
CA TYR A 414 0.60 -20.90 0.09
C TYR A 414 1.25 -20.59 1.46
N TYR A 415 1.49 -21.65 2.22
CA TYR A 415 2.47 -21.66 3.31
C TYR A 415 3.45 -22.82 3.14
N VAL A 416 4.65 -22.71 3.72
CA VAL A 416 5.69 -23.74 3.68
C VAL A 416 6.48 -23.74 4.99
N ASP A 417 6.75 -24.93 5.52
CA ASP A 417 7.65 -25.11 6.66
C ASP A 417 9.10 -25.16 6.18
N THR A 418 9.87 -24.12 6.52
CA THR A 418 11.27 -23.96 6.11
C THR A 418 12.24 -24.82 6.91
N ASN A 419 11.79 -25.43 8.01
CA ASN A 419 12.59 -26.37 8.79
C ASN A 419 12.61 -27.77 8.17
N ASN A 420 11.63 -28.08 7.33
CA ASN A 420 11.56 -29.36 6.65
C ASN A 420 12.63 -29.43 5.54
N SER A 421 13.33 -30.56 5.46
CA SER A 421 14.25 -30.84 4.34
C SER A 421 13.50 -30.90 3.00
N ASP A 422 12.22 -31.30 3.04
CA ASP A 422 11.34 -31.33 1.88
C ASP A 422 10.44 -30.09 1.87
N LEU A 423 10.92 -29.00 1.25
CA LEU A 423 10.28 -27.68 1.18
C LEU A 423 9.01 -27.70 0.30
N THR A 424 7.95 -28.33 0.78
CA THR A 424 6.68 -28.49 0.05
C THR A 424 5.72 -27.35 0.38
N MET A 425 5.34 -26.57 -0.63
CA MET A 425 4.28 -25.56 -0.51
C MET A 425 2.91 -26.22 -0.36
N VAL A 426 2.16 -25.81 0.67
CA VAL A 426 0.77 -26.19 0.89
C VAL A 426 -0.13 -25.08 0.37
N TYR A 427 -1.10 -25.42 -0.49
CA TYR A 427 -2.05 -24.49 -1.09
C TYR A 427 -3.46 -24.72 -0.54
N PRO A 428 -3.90 -23.94 0.46
CA PRO A 428 -5.25 -24.10 1.01
C PRO A 428 -6.35 -23.71 0.02
N GLU A 429 -7.59 -24.07 0.35
CA GLU A 429 -8.76 -23.51 -0.32
C GLU A 429 -8.91 -22.01 0.02
N ASP A 430 -9.33 -21.23 -0.96
CA ASP A 430 -9.68 -19.81 -0.83
C ASP A 430 -11.16 -19.61 -1.18
N PHE A 431 -11.59 -18.37 -1.45
CA PHE A 431 -12.99 -18.00 -1.70
C PHE A 431 -13.74 -18.94 -2.67
N PHE A 432 -13.07 -19.37 -3.74
CA PHE A 432 -13.57 -20.38 -4.67
C PHE A 432 -12.41 -20.87 -5.55
N LYS A 433 -12.52 -22.07 -6.14
CA LYS A 433 -11.45 -22.71 -6.91
C LYS A 433 -10.68 -21.79 -7.89
N GLY A 434 -11.39 -20.94 -8.62
CA GLY A 434 -10.83 -20.02 -9.62
C GLY A 434 -10.46 -18.62 -9.09
N SER A 435 -10.48 -18.41 -7.78
CA SER A 435 -10.08 -17.16 -7.14
C SER A 435 -8.57 -17.00 -7.20
N ALA A 436 -8.11 -15.78 -7.50
CA ALA A 436 -6.73 -15.37 -7.31
C ALA A 436 -6.52 -14.83 -5.88
N SER A 437 -5.62 -15.46 -5.14
CA SER A 437 -5.33 -15.17 -3.72
C SER A 437 -3.84 -14.95 -3.47
N ILE A 438 -3.54 -14.13 -2.46
CA ILE A 438 -2.18 -13.78 -2.03
C ILE A 438 -2.17 -13.72 -0.50
N ALA A 439 -1.29 -14.49 0.15
CA ALA A 439 -0.96 -14.31 1.57
C ALA A 439 0.10 -13.21 1.71
N ARG A 440 -0.08 -12.32 2.67
CA ARG A 440 0.79 -11.16 2.91
C ARG A 440 1.61 -11.28 4.18
N ALA A 441 1.02 -11.79 5.26
CA ALA A 441 1.65 -11.88 6.55
C ALA A 441 1.16 -13.09 7.36
N ILE A 442 1.96 -13.48 8.35
CA ILE A 442 1.71 -14.57 9.29
C ILE A 442 2.17 -14.16 10.70
N ASN A 443 1.43 -14.56 11.75
CA ASN A 443 1.88 -14.39 13.13
C ASN A 443 2.35 -15.71 13.77
N GLU A 444 2.86 -15.65 15.01
CA GLU A 444 3.38 -16.84 15.69
C GLU A 444 2.31 -17.87 16.09
N GLN A 445 1.03 -17.48 16.05
CA GLN A 445 -0.06 -18.43 16.32
C GLN A 445 -0.51 -19.19 15.07
N GLY A 446 0.07 -18.89 13.90
CA GLY A 446 -0.24 -19.56 12.64
C GLY A 446 -1.47 -18.99 11.93
N PHE A 447 -1.84 -17.74 12.21
CA PHE A 447 -2.84 -17.02 11.43
C PHE A 447 -2.17 -16.32 10.25
N ILE A 448 -2.63 -16.63 9.05
CA ILE A 448 -2.21 -16.01 7.80
C ILE A 448 -3.26 -15.01 7.37
N VAL A 449 -2.84 -13.81 6.97
CA VAL A 449 -3.73 -12.80 6.39
C VAL A 449 -3.29 -12.41 4.99
N GLY A 450 -4.25 -11.95 4.19
CA GLY A 450 -3.98 -11.54 2.81
C GLY A 450 -5.20 -11.03 2.10
N GLU A 451 -5.24 -11.23 0.79
CA GLU A 451 -6.37 -10.80 -0.04
C GLU A 451 -6.68 -11.79 -1.18
N GLY A 452 -7.95 -11.86 -1.60
CA GLY A 452 -8.41 -12.78 -2.64
C GLY A 452 -9.61 -12.26 -3.43
N GLU A 453 -9.76 -12.71 -4.68
CA GLU A 453 -10.91 -12.38 -5.53
C GLU A 453 -12.19 -13.04 -5.01
N ILE A 454 -13.29 -12.27 -4.98
CA ILE A 454 -14.60 -12.74 -4.49
C ILE A 454 -15.67 -12.88 -5.58
N GLU A 455 -15.34 -12.49 -6.81
CA GLU A 455 -16.27 -12.50 -7.93
C GLU A 455 -15.92 -13.57 -8.96
N ILE A 456 -16.93 -14.27 -9.46
CA ILE A 456 -16.77 -15.42 -10.36
C ILE A 456 -16.88 -15.06 -11.85
N HIS A 457 -17.06 -13.78 -12.20
CA HIS A 457 -17.17 -13.37 -13.60
C HIS A 457 -15.82 -13.55 -14.31
N ASN A 458 -15.82 -13.79 -15.62
CA ASN A 458 -14.57 -13.86 -16.36
C ASN A 458 -13.86 -12.51 -16.37
N ASP A 459 -12.53 -12.54 -16.40
CA ASP A 459 -11.74 -11.34 -16.60
C ASP A 459 -11.98 -10.85 -18.03
N ASN A 460 -12.61 -9.69 -18.16
CA ASN A 460 -12.91 -9.13 -19.47
C ASN A 460 -11.72 -8.28 -19.90
N ILE A 461 -10.93 -8.75 -20.87
CA ILE A 461 -9.74 -8.04 -21.34
C ILE A 461 -10.09 -7.24 -22.61
N GLN A 462 -9.88 -5.92 -22.59
CA GLN A 462 -9.88 -5.09 -23.79
C GLN A 462 -8.55 -4.36 -23.91
N ASN A 463 -7.93 -4.38 -25.10
CA ASN A 463 -6.64 -3.74 -25.37
C ASN A 463 -5.51 -4.12 -24.38
N GLY A 464 -5.52 -5.37 -23.89
CA GLY A 464 -4.54 -5.84 -22.91
C GLY A 464 -4.79 -5.37 -21.47
N GLN A 465 -5.93 -4.74 -21.19
CA GLN A 465 -6.32 -4.29 -19.85
C GLN A 465 -7.62 -4.99 -19.41
N THR A 466 -7.69 -5.38 -18.13
CA THR A 466 -8.92 -5.92 -17.56
C THR A 466 -9.94 -4.80 -17.37
N VAL A 467 -10.96 -4.78 -18.24
CA VAL A 467 -12.11 -3.89 -18.18
C VAL A 467 -13.15 -4.55 -17.27
N ASN A 468 -13.18 -4.12 -16.01
CA ASN A 468 -13.91 -4.73 -14.87
C ASN A 468 -13.10 -5.80 -14.12
N PRO A 469 -12.05 -5.40 -13.36
CA PRO A 469 -11.33 -6.33 -12.50
C PRO A 469 -12.24 -6.85 -11.38
N ARG A 470 -12.09 -8.13 -11.03
CA ARG A 470 -12.81 -8.74 -9.91
C ARG A 470 -12.48 -8.01 -8.61
N ARG A 471 -13.51 -7.72 -7.82
CA ARG A 471 -13.33 -7.21 -6.46
C ARG A 471 -12.61 -8.23 -5.59
N ARG A 472 -11.85 -7.71 -4.62
CA ARG A 472 -11.08 -8.50 -3.67
C ARG A 472 -11.51 -8.17 -2.25
N HIS A 473 -11.52 -9.18 -1.39
CA HIS A 473 -11.69 -9.03 0.05
C HIS A 473 -10.42 -9.50 0.78
N GLY A 474 -10.21 -8.95 1.98
CA GLY A 474 -9.21 -9.47 2.90
C GLY A 474 -9.67 -10.79 3.52
N PHE A 475 -8.73 -11.70 3.79
CA PHE A 475 -9.02 -12.98 4.44
C PHE A 475 -8.13 -13.22 5.66
N LEU A 476 -8.57 -14.12 6.54
CA LEU A 476 -7.77 -14.77 7.58
C LEU A 476 -7.85 -16.29 7.38
N TYR A 477 -6.70 -16.96 7.46
CA TYR A 477 -6.58 -18.40 7.40
C TYR A 477 -5.84 -18.91 8.64
N ASP A 478 -6.43 -19.89 9.34
CA ASP A 478 -5.81 -20.55 10.49
C ASP A 478 -5.23 -21.90 10.05
N ILE A 479 -3.90 -22.04 10.14
CA ILE A 479 -3.19 -23.27 9.75
C ILE A 479 -3.59 -24.45 10.65
N ASN A 480 -3.88 -24.20 11.94
CA ASN A 480 -4.13 -25.26 12.91
C ASN A 480 -5.49 -25.92 12.72
N THR A 481 -6.48 -25.14 12.26
CA THR A 481 -7.84 -25.61 12.02
C THR A 481 -8.18 -25.72 10.54
N GLU A 482 -7.24 -25.38 9.66
CA GLU A 482 -7.38 -25.30 8.20
C GLU A 482 -8.59 -24.46 7.76
N THR A 483 -8.93 -23.42 8.53
CA THR A 483 -10.14 -22.62 8.32
C THR A 483 -9.82 -21.34 7.57
N PHE A 484 -10.45 -21.14 6.41
CA PHE A 484 -10.42 -19.89 5.65
C PHE A 484 -11.65 -19.03 5.99
N THR A 485 -11.46 -17.74 6.25
CA THR A 485 -12.57 -16.81 6.58
C THR A 485 -12.41 -15.47 5.88
N ASP A 486 -13.50 -14.94 5.31
CA ASP A 486 -13.57 -13.56 4.82
C ASP A 486 -13.55 -12.61 6.03
N LEU A 487 -12.65 -11.63 6.04
CA LEU A 487 -12.58 -10.67 7.14
C LEU A 487 -13.86 -9.83 7.29
N ASN A 488 -14.64 -9.67 6.22
CA ASN A 488 -15.91 -8.96 6.28
C ASN A 488 -16.98 -9.74 7.05
N ASP A 489 -16.88 -11.07 7.16
CA ASP A 489 -17.80 -11.88 7.96
C ASP A 489 -17.59 -11.67 9.47
N PHE A 490 -16.43 -11.15 9.88
CA PHE A 490 -16.14 -10.81 11.27
C PHE A 490 -16.71 -9.45 11.73
N LEU A 491 -17.16 -8.63 10.78
CA LEU A 491 -17.67 -7.29 11.04
C LEU A 491 -19.18 -7.31 11.28
N ALA A 492 -19.69 -6.26 11.91
CA ALA A 492 -21.12 -6.08 12.08
C ALA A 492 -21.80 -5.86 10.71
N CYS A 493 -22.99 -6.42 10.52
CA CYS A 493 -23.67 -6.44 9.21
C CYS A 493 -23.96 -5.04 8.61
N ASN A 494 -24.12 -4.03 9.47
CA ASN A 494 -24.37 -2.64 9.07
C ASN A 494 -23.10 -1.76 9.22
N GLY A 495 -21.91 -2.35 9.12
CA GLY A 495 -20.65 -1.63 9.13
C GLY A 495 -20.48 -0.74 7.89
N ASN A 496 -19.75 0.37 8.05
CA ASN A 496 -19.45 1.31 6.96
C ASN A 496 -18.23 0.93 6.12
N TYR A 497 -17.52 -0.14 6.51
CA TYR A 497 -16.23 -0.53 5.95
C TYR A 497 -16.34 -1.87 5.24
N THR A 498 -15.78 -1.96 4.04
CA THR A 498 -15.50 -3.23 3.35
C THR A 498 -14.00 -3.46 3.32
N ILE A 499 -13.54 -4.53 3.95
CA ILE A 499 -12.12 -4.90 4.00
C ILE A 499 -11.73 -5.53 2.67
N VAL A 500 -10.88 -4.84 1.92
CA VAL A 500 -10.46 -5.27 0.57
C VAL A 500 -9.09 -5.95 0.57
N GLN A 501 -8.28 -5.72 1.60
CA GLN A 501 -6.97 -6.32 1.78
C GLN A 501 -6.56 -6.32 3.25
N ALA A 502 -5.93 -7.40 3.71
CA ALA A 502 -5.15 -7.41 4.94
C ALA A 502 -3.65 -7.49 4.59
N TYR A 503 -2.87 -6.56 5.12
CA TYR A 503 -1.43 -6.46 4.81
C TYR A 503 -0.56 -7.11 5.87
N GLY A 504 -0.96 -7.00 7.15
CA GLY A 504 -0.16 -7.43 8.30
C GLY A 504 -1.04 -7.89 9.45
N ILE A 505 -0.49 -8.75 10.30
CA ILE A 505 -1.12 -9.26 11.52
C ILE A 505 -0.07 -9.28 12.62
N ASN A 506 -0.43 -8.86 13.84
CA ASN A 506 0.47 -8.93 14.99
C ASN A 506 0.11 -10.09 15.93
N GLU A 507 0.91 -10.28 16.98
CA GLU A 507 0.74 -11.34 17.97
C GLU A 507 -0.50 -11.18 18.87
N ALA A 508 -1.13 -10.00 18.86
CA ALA A 508 -2.42 -9.76 19.51
C ALA A 508 -3.61 -10.07 18.57
N ASN A 509 -3.35 -10.63 17.38
CA ASN A 509 -4.32 -10.84 16.30
C ASN A 509 -4.98 -9.55 15.80
N GLU A 510 -4.35 -8.39 16.00
CA GLU A 510 -4.78 -7.17 15.33
C GLU A 510 -4.31 -7.22 13.88
N ILE A 511 -5.16 -6.80 12.94
CA ILE A 511 -4.86 -6.88 11.51
C ILE A 511 -4.79 -5.47 10.93
N SER A 512 -3.63 -5.10 10.38
CA SER A 512 -3.48 -3.89 9.57
C SER A 512 -4.06 -4.14 8.18
N ALA A 513 -5.12 -3.42 7.84
CA ALA A 513 -5.92 -3.68 6.65
C ALA A 513 -6.27 -2.40 5.89
N THR A 514 -6.58 -2.58 4.61
CA THR A 514 -7.09 -1.53 3.73
C THR A 514 -8.57 -1.77 3.50
N ALA A 515 -9.39 -0.74 3.69
CA ALA A 515 -10.84 -0.81 3.58
C ALA A 515 -11.38 0.25 2.62
N VAL A 516 -12.50 -0.04 1.97
CA VAL A 516 -13.31 0.94 1.25
C VAL A 516 -14.39 1.47 2.20
N VAL A 517 -14.56 2.78 2.25
CA VAL A 517 -15.57 3.46 3.06
C VAL A 517 -16.12 4.68 2.34
N LYS A 518 -17.39 4.97 2.56
CA LYS A 518 -18.06 6.17 2.04
C LYS A 518 -17.82 7.36 2.95
N VAL A 519 -17.27 8.44 2.41
CA VAL A 519 -16.94 9.67 3.16
C VAL A 519 -17.51 10.91 2.47
N ASN A 520 -17.50 12.04 3.16
CA ASN A 520 -17.78 13.33 2.54
C ASN A 520 -16.72 13.65 1.49
N ARG A 521 -17.17 13.96 0.27
CA ARG A 521 -16.32 14.28 -0.87
C ARG A 521 -15.54 15.57 -0.63
N ARG A 522 -14.26 15.55 -1.00
CA ARG A 522 -13.38 16.72 -1.00
C ARG A 522 -12.93 17.10 -2.41
N ASP A 523 -12.72 18.38 -2.63
CA ASP A 523 -12.10 18.89 -3.85
C ASP A 523 -10.57 18.75 -3.82
N SER A 524 -9.91 19.18 -4.88
CA SER A 524 -8.45 19.06 -5.03
C SER A 524 -7.64 19.92 -4.05
N PHE A 525 -8.26 20.92 -3.40
CA PHE A 525 -7.67 21.69 -2.31
C PHE A 525 -8.03 21.12 -0.92
N GLY A 526 -8.85 20.08 -0.86
CA GLY A 526 -9.32 19.45 0.38
C GLY A 526 -10.60 20.06 0.96
N GLY A 527 -11.23 21.01 0.27
CA GLY A 527 -12.51 21.62 0.65
C GLY A 527 -13.68 20.65 0.49
N LEU A 528 -14.72 20.78 1.32
CA LEU A 528 -15.91 19.92 1.23
C LEU A 528 -16.78 20.30 0.03
N VAL A 529 -17.13 19.32 -0.79
CA VAL A 529 -17.96 19.54 -2.01
C VAL A 529 -19.44 19.36 -1.71
N LYS A 530 -20.26 20.29 -2.19
CA LYS A 530 -21.72 20.26 -2.06
C LYS A 530 -22.39 20.27 -3.43
N ASP A 531 -23.61 19.73 -3.50
CA ASP A 531 -24.46 19.86 -4.68
C ASP A 531 -25.09 21.27 -4.78
N ALA A 532 -25.84 21.49 -5.86
CA ALA A 532 -26.53 22.76 -6.11
C ALA A 532 -27.57 23.12 -5.04
N ASP A 533 -28.10 22.13 -4.32
CA ASP A 533 -29.06 22.30 -3.22
C ASP A 533 -28.37 22.51 -1.85
N GLY A 534 -27.04 22.45 -1.82
CA GLY A 534 -26.21 22.63 -0.63
C GLY A 534 -26.01 21.37 0.22
N ASN A 535 -26.41 20.19 -0.26
CA ASN A 535 -26.17 18.92 0.42
C ASN A 535 -24.73 18.45 0.20
N GLN A 536 -24.17 17.80 1.22
CA GLN A 536 -22.81 17.26 1.15
C GLN A 536 -22.76 16.07 0.19
N LEU A 537 -21.90 16.17 -0.84
CA LEU A 537 -21.62 15.02 -1.69
C LEU A 537 -20.77 14.00 -0.94
N THR A 538 -20.95 12.73 -1.28
CA THR A 538 -20.16 11.62 -0.74
C THR A 538 -19.46 10.85 -1.85
N GLU A 539 -18.38 10.18 -1.52
CA GLU A 539 -17.62 9.33 -2.42
C GLU A 539 -17.01 8.15 -1.67
N ASP A 540 -16.70 7.09 -2.39
CA ASP A 540 -15.98 5.94 -1.84
C ASP A 540 -14.48 6.21 -1.85
N VAL A 541 -13.82 6.00 -0.71
CA VAL A 541 -12.37 6.17 -0.57
C VAL A 541 -11.75 4.94 0.08
N VAL A 542 -10.46 4.76 -0.20
CA VAL A 542 -9.63 3.77 0.45
C VAL A 542 -9.06 4.35 1.75
N ARG A 543 -9.19 3.60 2.85
CA ARG A 543 -8.70 3.94 4.19
C ARG A 543 -7.86 2.82 4.78
N SER A 544 -6.80 3.21 5.46
CA SER A 544 -6.02 2.34 6.33
C SER A 544 -6.75 2.14 7.66
N VAL A 545 -6.97 0.90 8.06
CA VAL A 545 -7.70 0.53 9.28
C VAL A 545 -6.95 -0.54 10.06
N ILE A 546 -7.25 -0.64 11.36
CA ILE A 546 -6.91 -1.80 12.19
C ILE A 546 -8.19 -2.57 12.48
N LEU A 547 -8.17 -3.87 12.26
CA LEU A 547 -9.17 -4.79 12.78
C LEU A 547 -8.68 -5.26 14.15
N GLN A 548 -9.36 -4.85 15.21
CA GLN A 548 -9.05 -5.27 16.57
C GLN A 548 -10.01 -6.39 17.02
N PRO A 549 -9.52 -7.54 17.50
CA PRO A 549 -10.36 -8.61 18.02
C PRO A 549 -11.26 -8.14 19.18
N ILE A 550 -12.48 -8.65 19.25
CA ILE A 550 -13.43 -8.45 20.34
C ILE A 550 -14.13 -9.77 20.69
N GLY A 551 -14.53 -9.94 21.95
CA GLY A 551 -15.13 -11.19 22.47
C GLY A 551 -16.56 -11.50 22.00
N GLY A 552 -16.96 -11.05 20.81
CA GLY A 552 -18.27 -11.31 20.25
C GLY A 552 -18.38 -12.62 19.47
N LYS A 553 -19.44 -12.73 18.67
CA LYS A 553 -19.68 -13.86 17.76
C LYS A 553 -19.96 -13.33 16.36
N ILE A 554 -19.63 -14.14 15.36
CA ILE A 554 -19.96 -13.88 13.95
C ILE A 554 -21.47 -13.63 13.85
N GLU A 555 -21.84 -12.49 13.27
CA GLU A 555 -23.23 -12.10 13.06
C GLU A 555 -23.77 -12.79 11.80
N ASP A 556 -24.99 -13.33 11.89
CA ASP A 556 -25.66 -13.92 10.73
C ASP A 556 -26.43 -12.84 9.96
N CYS A 557 -25.76 -12.22 8.99
CA CYS A 557 -26.31 -11.14 8.16
C CYS A 557 -27.43 -11.60 7.21
N THR A 558 -27.75 -12.90 7.17
CA THR A 558 -28.86 -13.42 6.37
C THR A 558 -30.19 -13.39 7.13
N LYS A 559 -30.16 -13.17 8.45
CA LYS A 559 -31.37 -13.02 9.26
C LYS A 559 -31.96 -11.64 9.04
N VAL A 560 -33.03 -11.59 8.24
CA VAL A 560 -33.94 -10.45 8.24
C VAL A 560 -34.48 -10.31 9.67
N GLU A 561 -34.15 -9.21 10.35
CA GLU A 561 -34.80 -8.88 11.62
C GLU A 561 -36.32 -8.87 11.38
N GLU A 562 -37.04 -9.83 11.99
CA GLU A 562 -38.48 -9.75 12.07
C GLU A 562 -38.81 -8.43 12.76
N LYS A 563 -39.30 -7.44 11.99
CA LYS A 563 -39.80 -6.19 12.54
C LYS A 563 -40.79 -6.56 13.65
N ILE A 564 -40.40 -6.34 14.90
CA ILE A 564 -41.28 -6.53 16.05
C ILE A 564 -42.49 -5.63 15.78
N LYS A 565 -43.61 -6.24 15.39
CA LYS A 565 -44.90 -5.56 15.33
C LYS A 565 -45.18 -5.08 16.74
N ARG A 566 -44.96 -3.78 16.98
CA ARG A 566 -45.44 -3.11 18.20
C ARG A 566 -46.94 -3.34 18.22
N LYS A 567 -47.41 -4.28 19.07
CA LYS A 567 -48.81 -4.32 19.47
C LYS A 567 -49.04 -3.05 20.27
N GLY A 568 -49.48 -1.99 19.60
CA GLY A 568 -50.02 -0.82 20.27
C GLY A 568 -51.07 -1.32 21.24
N ALA A 569 -50.88 -1.02 22.52
CA ALA A 569 -51.94 -1.17 23.51
C ALA A 569 -53.12 -0.32 23.01
N SER A 570 -54.18 -0.99 22.57
CA SER A 570 -55.48 -0.36 22.36
C SER A 570 -55.90 0.24 23.71
N PHE A 571 -55.68 1.54 23.90
CA PHE A 571 -56.42 2.29 24.90
C PHE A 571 -57.85 2.41 24.39
N GLY A 572 -58.68 1.47 24.82
CA GLY A 572 -60.11 1.55 24.60
C GLY A 572 -60.65 2.87 25.14
N TRP A 573 -61.64 3.41 24.43
CA TRP A 573 -62.55 4.52 24.73
C TRP A 573 -62.99 4.77 26.20
N LEU A 574 -62.67 3.88 27.14
CA LEU A 574 -62.98 3.97 28.56
C LEU A 574 -62.05 4.92 29.35
N SER A 575 -60.94 5.40 28.78
CA SER A 575 -60.07 6.39 29.46
C SER A 575 -60.64 7.82 29.48
N LEU A 576 -61.69 8.10 28.69
CA LEU A 576 -62.34 9.40 28.59
C LEU A 576 -63.28 9.73 29.77
N PHE A 577 -63.53 8.80 30.69
CA PHE A 577 -64.42 9.02 31.85
C PHE A 577 -63.71 9.30 33.17
N LEU A 578 -62.37 9.34 33.21
CA LEU A 578 -61.61 9.60 34.45
C LEU A 578 -61.09 11.04 34.62
N LEU A 579 -61.46 11.96 33.73
CA LEU A 579 -60.96 13.33 33.73
C LEU A 579 -61.72 14.40 34.56
N PRO A 580 -62.73 14.11 35.42
CA PRO A 580 -63.24 15.13 36.35
C PRO A 580 -62.97 14.87 37.84
N LEU A 581 -62.03 13.99 38.23
CA LEU A 581 -61.75 13.70 39.66
C LEU A 581 -60.41 14.23 40.21
N VAL A 582 -59.62 14.97 39.42
CA VAL A 582 -58.34 15.57 39.90
C VAL A 582 -58.43 17.08 40.16
N THR A 583 -59.56 17.75 39.88
CA THR A 583 -59.73 19.19 40.13
C THR A 583 -60.38 19.55 41.47
N ILE A 584 -60.57 18.60 42.39
CA ILE A 584 -61.03 18.91 43.77
C ILE A 584 -60.12 18.24 44.79
N ARG A 585 -58.84 18.64 44.86
CA ARG A 585 -58.07 18.56 46.12
C ARG A 585 -56.85 19.46 46.19
N ARG A 586 -57.01 20.74 45.88
CA ARG A 586 -56.23 21.83 46.47
C ARG A 586 -57.12 23.05 46.59
N TYR A 587 -57.89 23.14 47.67
CA TYR A 587 -58.04 24.34 48.50
C TYR A 587 -59.00 24.08 49.68
N LYS A 588 -58.45 24.27 50.89
CA LYS A 588 -59.05 24.46 52.22
C LYS A 588 -59.18 23.25 53.18
N LYS A 589 -58.35 23.38 54.22
CA LYS A 589 -58.27 22.77 55.57
C LYS A 589 -57.84 21.31 55.68
#